data_AF-A0A821B133-F1
#
_entry.id   AF-A0A821B133-F1
#
_cell.length_a   1.000
_cell.length_b   1.000
_cell.length_c   1.000
_cell.angle_alpha   90.00
_cell.angle_beta   90.00
_cell.angle_gamma   90.00
#
_symmetry.space_group_name_H-M   'P 1'
#
loop_
_entity.id
_entity.type
_entity.pdbx_description
1 polymer ?
#
loop_
_entity_poly.entity_id
_entity_poly.type
_entity_poly.pdbx_seq_one_letter_code
_entity_poly.pdbx_strand_id
1 'polypeptide(L)'
;MADKILSMEQISEKICQGFGGCLNVIFNDDNAEKLVLRIGTVDQTKSSMTDESEDTTRMDDDTFLRCLESSMLSDLTLQGIEAISKVYMVNPKADESKKRIQTSENGEIERIADWL
;
A
#
# COMPACT_ATOMS: atom_id res chain seq x y z
N MET A 1 -9.23 -6.88 -0.53
CA MET A 1 -9.56 -5.80 0.43
C MET A 1 -9.80 -6.39 1.82
N ALA A 2 -10.82 -7.24 1.98
CA ALA A 2 -11.20 -7.80 3.30
C ALA A 2 -10.07 -8.59 3.99
N ASP A 3 -9.42 -9.52 3.28
CA ASP A 3 -8.38 -10.39 3.88
C ASP A 3 -7.16 -9.66 4.43
N LYS A 4 -6.88 -8.47 3.88
CA LYS A 4 -5.72 -7.65 4.26
C LYS A 4 -6.12 -6.38 4.99
N ILE A 5 -7.41 -6.23 5.33
CA ILE A 5 -7.97 -5.05 6.01
C ILE A 5 -7.45 -3.75 5.35
N LEU A 6 -7.64 -3.67 4.02
CA LEU A 6 -7.29 -2.52 3.19
C LEU A 6 -8.58 -1.80 2.78
N SER A 7 -8.61 -0.47 2.94
CA SER A 7 -9.66 0.41 2.42
C SER A 7 -9.15 1.28 1.25
N MET A 8 -10.07 1.73 0.38
CA MET A 8 -9.70 2.59 -0.75
C MET A 8 -9.12 3.93 -0.31
N GLU A 9 -9.57 4.43 0.85
CA GLU A 9 -9.03 5.64 1.48
C GLU A 9 -7.54 5.47 1.81
N GLN A 10 -7.17 4.39 2.50
CA GLN A 10 -5.77 4.10 2.86
C GLN A 10 -4.86 3.96 1.63
N ILE A 11 -5.38 3.34 0.57
CA ILE A 11 -4.67 3.19 -0.71
C ILE A 11 -4.43 4.57 -1.33
N SER A 12 -5.45 5.42 -1.37
CA SER A 12 -5.34 6.77 -1.95
C SER A 12 -4.32 7.63 -1.20
N GLU A 13 -4.31 7.58 0.13
CA GLU A 13 -3.36 8.33 0.96
C GLU A 13 -1.93 7.88 0.71
N LYS A 14 -1.69 6.56 0.61
CA LYS A 14 -0.36 6.01 0.30
C LYS A 14 0.14 6.41 -1.08
N ILE A 15 -0.73 6.42 -2.08
CA ILE A 15 -0.40 6.89 -3.42
C ILE A 15 -0.03 8.38 -3.39
N CYS A 16 -0.84 9.21 -2.75
CA CYS A 16 -0.55 10.65 -2.63
C CYS A 16 0.76 10.92 -1.88
N GLN A 17 1.05 10.14 -0.83
CA GLN A 17 2.29 10.23 -0.06
C GLN A 17 3.51 9.80 -0.88
N GLY A 18 3.40 8.71 -1.66
CA GLY A 18 4.51 8.17 -2.45
C GLY A 18 4.88 9.04 -3.65
N PHE A 19 3.90 9.68 -4.29
CA PHE A 19 4.09 10.47 -5.52
C PHE A 19 4.04 12.00 -5.31
N GLY A 20 4.09 12.47 -4.06
CA GLY A 20 4.38 13.87 -3.74
C GLY A 20 3.30 14.88 -4.11
N GLY A 21 2.01 14.52 -4.04
CA GLY A 21 0.89 15.45 -4.23
C GLY A 21 0.65 15.93 -5.67
N CYS A 22 1.40 15.42 -6.65
CA CYS A 22 1.22 15.74 -8.07
C CYS A 22 0.08 14.95 -8.74
N LEU A 23 -0.54 14.02 -8.02
CA LEU A 23 -1.58 13.14 -8.52
C LEU A 23 -2.93 13.48 -7.89
N ASN A 24 -3.94 13.64 -8.73
CA ASN A 24 -5.33 13.66 -8.33
C ASN A 24 -5.88 12.22 -8.35
N VAL A 25 -6.27 11.71 -7.19
CA VAL A 25 -6.77 10.34 -7.03
C VAL A 25 -8.26 10.38 -6.73
N ILE A 26 -9.06 9.75 -7.59
CA ILE A 26 -10.51 9.60 -7.42
C ILE A 26 -10.81 8.11 -7.34
N PHE A 27 -11.37 7.67 -6.22
CA PHE A 27 -11.74 6.28 -6.00
C PHE A 27 -13.24 6.17 -5.75
N ASN A 28 -13.79 4.99 -5.99
CA ASN A 28 -15.16 4.67 -5.62
C ASN A 28 -15.24 4.02 -4.25
N ASP A 29 -16.47 3.92 -3.72
CA ASP A 29 -16.74 3.34 -2.41
C ASP A 29 -16.33 1.85 -2.34
N ASP A 30 -15.86 1.41 -1.17
CA ASP A 30 -15.45 0.03 -0.89
C ASP A 30 -16.60 -0.98 -1.09
N ASN A 31 -17.86 -0.53 -1.03
CA ASN A 31 -19.03 -1.39 -1.24
C ASN A 31 -19.47 -1.51 -2.73
N ALA A 32 -18.78 -0.89 -3.68
CA ALA A 32 -19.11 -1.00 -5.10
C ALA A 32 -18.81 -2.40 -5.66
N GLU A 33 -19.59 -2.86 -6.64
CA GLU A 33 -19.39 -4.17 -7.28
C GLU A 33 -18.00 -4.34 -7.92
N LYS A 34 -17.44 -3.23 -8.42
CA LYS A 34 -16.08 -3.17 -8.97
C LYS A 34 -15.34 -2.02 -8.31
N LEU A 35 -14.18 -2.29 -7.75
CA LEU A 35 -13.30 -1.26 -7.19
C LEU A 35 -12.54 -0.61 -8.34
N VAL A 36 -12.72 0.71 -8.51
CA VAL A 36 -12.15 1.50 -9.59
C VAL A 36 -11.50 2.74 -8.98
N LEU A 37 -10.21 2.89 -9.26
CA LEU A 37 -9.42 4.06 -8.89
C LEU A 37 -8.93 4.73 -10.18
N ARG A 38 -9.14 6.04 -10.26
CA ARG A 38 -8.73 6.90 -11.38
C ARG A 38 -7.66 7.86 -10.89
N ILE A 39 -6.59 7.96 -11.65
CA ILE A 39 -5.47 8.85 -11.37
C ILE A 39 -5.41 9.88 -12.49
N GLY A 40 -5.33 11.15 -12.12
CA GLY A 40 -5.06 12.26 -13.04
C GLY A 40 -3.78 12.97 -12.62
N THR A 41 -3.00 13.44 -13.58
CA THR A 41 -1.86 14.33 -13.33
C THR A 41 -2.34 15.76 -13.14
N VAL A 42 -1.81 16.46 -12.13
CA VAL A 42 -2.05 17.89 -11.94
C VAL A 42 -0.96 18.66 -12.66
N ASP A 43 -1.30 19.24 -13.82
CA ASP A 43 -0.39 20.11 -14.57
C ASP A 43 -0.25 21.44 -13.82
N GLN A 44 0.85 21.61 -13.09
CA GLN A 44 1.15 22.87 -12.38
C GLN A 44 1.62 24.00 -13.32
N THR A 45 1.71 23.74 -14.62
CA THR A 45 2.34 24.66 -15.59
C THR A 45 1.37 25.68 -16.21
N LYS A 46 0.07 25.67 -15.86
CA LYS A 46 -0.93 26.58 -16.45
C LYS A 46 -1.01 27.98 -15.80
N SER A 47 0.04 28.44 -15.11
CA SER A 47 0.11 29.80 -14.57
C SER A 47 1.09 30.73 -15.29
N SER A 48 1.55 30.40 -16.50
CA SER A 48 2.23 31.36 -17.37
C SER A 48 1.84 31.14 -18.83
N MET A 49 0.69 31.72 -19.19
CA MET A 49 0.37 32.07 -20.58
C MET A 49 1.38 33.12 -21.07
N THR A 50 2.58 32.72 -21.49
CA THR A 50 3.36 33.47 -22.48
C THR A 50 4.41 32.57 -23.13
N ASP A 51 4.35 32.56 -24.45
CA ASP A 51 5.43 32.31 -25.41
C ASP A 51 5.39 31.02 -26.24
N GLU A 52 5.41 31.24 -27.55
CA GLU A 52 5.05 30.36 -28.65
C GLU A 52 6.21 29.44 -29.09
N SER A 53 6.80 28.64 -28.20
CA SER A 53 7.97 27.84 -28.62
C SER A 53 8.31 26.58 -27.80
N GLU A 54 7.34 25.76 -27.36
CA GLU A 54 7.67 24.57 -26.55
C GLU A 54 6.92 23.27 -26.92
N ASP A 55 6.79 22.96 -28.22
CA ASP A 55 6.24 21.67 -28.67
C ASP A 55 7.25 20.50 -28.67
N THR A 56 8.36 20.58 -27.91
CA THR A 56 9.37 19.49 -27.89
C THR A 56 9.90 19.08 -26.51
N THR A 57 9.45 19.72 -25.42
CA THR A 57 9.93 19.41 -24.04
C THR A 57 8.82 18.90 -23.12
N ARG A 58 7.60 18.66 -23.64
CA ARG A 58 6.66 17.78 -22.97
C ARG A 58 7.13 16.36 -23.24
N MET A 59 7.74 15.72 -22.25
CA MET A 59 7.96 14.28 -22.28
C MET A 59 6.64 13.63 -22.71
N ASP A 60 6.67 12.75 -23.72
CA ASP A 60 5.47 12.16 -24.32
C ASP A 60 4.55 11.63 -23.21
N ASP A 61 3.36 12.22 -23.06
CA ASP A 61 2.47 11.96 -21.93
C ASP A 61 2.15 10.46 -21.78
N ASP A 62 2.09 9.72 -22.91
CA ASP A 62 1.93 8.25 -22.91
C ASP A 62 3.11 7.53 -22.25
N THR A 63 4.33 7.98 -22.54
CA THR A 63 5.55 7.47 -21.92
C THR A 63 5.56 7.76 -20.42
N PHE A 64 5.14 8.95 -20.01
CA PHE A 64 5.01 9.29 -18.59
C PHE A 64 4.00 8.39 -17.87
N LEU A 65 2.81 8.19 -18.44
CA LEU A 65 1.78 7.35 -17.83
C LEU A 65 2.21 5.88 -17.70
N ARG A 66 2.92 5.35 -18.70
CA ARG A 66 3.49 3.99 -18.62
C ARG A 66 4.57 3.86 -17.53
N CYS A 67 5.43 4.87 -17.39
CA CYS A 67 6.42 4.89 -16.31
C CYS A 67 5.75 4.96 -14.94
N LEU A 68 4.72 5.79 -14.80
CA LEU A 68 3.95 5.92 -13.56
C LEU A 68 3.26 4.59 -13.19
N GLU A 69 2.64 3.92 -14.16
CA GLU A 69 2.03 2.59 -13.97
C GLU A 69 3.07 1.58 -13.48
N SER A 70 4.22 1.49 -14.15
CA SER A 70 5.27 0.51 -13.78
C SER A 70 5.84 0.77 -12.40
N SER A 71 6.10 2.03 -12.05
CA SER A 71 6.62 2.39 -10.73
C SER A 71 5.57 2.19 -9.64
N MET A 72 4.31 2.53 -9.88
CA MET A 72 3.23 2.29 -8.91
C MET A 72 3.02 0.81 -8.63
N LEU A 73 3.17 -0.07 -9.63
CA LEU A 73 3.02 -1.52 -9.42
C LEU A 73 4.23 -2.17 -8.76
N SER A 74 5.42 -1.59 -8.88
CA SER A 74 6.67 -2.20 -8.42
C SER A 74 7.15 -1.65 -7.08
N ASP A 75 7.09 -0.33 -6.91
CA ASP A 75 7.75 0.38 -5.81
C ASP A 75 6.76 0.83 -4.72
N LEU A 76 5.45 0.87 -5.00
CA LEU A 76 4.46 1.31 -4.03
C LEU A 76 4.10 0.19 -3.04
N THR A 77 4.56 0.33 -1.81
CA THR A 77 4.23 -0.57 -0.71
C THR A 77 3.02 -0.08 0.08
N LEU A 78 1.88 -0.77 -0.06
CA LEU A 78 0.66 -0.45 0.69
C LEU A 78 0.81 -0.82 2.17
N GLN A 79 1.18 -2.06 2.45
CA GLN A 79 1.41 -2.62 3.78
C GLN A 79 2.42 -3.76 3.69
N GLY A 80 3.35 -3.83 4.65
CA GLY A 80 4.33 -4.91 4.77
C GLY A 80 5.77 -4.43 4.74
N ILE A 81 6.69 -5.40 4.77
CA ILE A 81 8.14 -5.17 4.72
C ILE A 81 8.67 -5.90 3.48
N GLU A 82 9.36 -5.18 2.60
CA GLU A 82 9.78 -5.68 1.27
C GLU A 82 10.65 -6.94 1.34
N ALA A 83 11.47 -7.08 2.39
CA ALA A 83 12.33 -8.24 2.58
C ALA A 83 11.56 -9.53 2.95
N ILE A 84 10.30 -9.44 3.36
CA ILE A 84 9.50 -10.59 3.82
C ILE A 84 8.47 -10.94 2.76
N SER A 85 8.66 -12.08 2.10
CA SER A 85 7.78 -12.52 1.01
C SER A 85 6.48 -13.16 1.49
N LYS A 86 6.51 -13.96 2.56
CA LYS A 86 5.33 -14.64 3.09
C LYS A 86 5.50 -15.01 4.57
N VAL A 87 4.43 -14.82 5.32
CA VAL A 87 4.33 -15.20 6.74
C VAL A 87 3.23 -16.24 6.89
N TYR A 88 3.43 -17.19 7.80
CA TYR A 88 2.43 -18.18 8.19
C TYR A 88 2.20 -18.06 9.68
N MET A 89 0.93 -18.06 10.10
CA MET A 89 0.58 -18.17 11.51
C MET A 89 0.43 -19.65 11.91
N VAL A 90 1.08 -20.05 12.98
CA VAL A 90 1.07 -21.42 13.51
C VAL A 90 0.71 -21.39 14.98
N ASN A 91 -0.30 -22.17 15.37
CA ASN A 91 -0.59 -22.44 16.78
C ASN A 91 0.06 -23.77 17.18
N PRO A 92 1.12 -23.77 18.01
CA PRO A 92 1.84 -24.97 18.40
C PRO A 92 1.06 -25.73 19.49
N LYS A 93 0.15 -26.63 19.05
CA LYS A 93 -0.61 -27.48 19.97
C LYS A 93 0.23 -28.62 20.58
N ALA A 94 1.03 -29.29 19.75
CA ALA A 94 1.79 -30.48 20.12
C ALA A 94 3.24 -30.20 20.53
N ASP A 95 3.81 -29.09 20.08
CA ASP A 95 5.23 -28.75 20.33
C ASP A 95 5.35 -27.87 21.58
N GLU A 96 5.60 -28.51 22.73
CA GLU A 96 5.78 -27.84 24.03
C GLU A 96 6.93 -26.83 24.05
N SER A 97 7.93 -26.97 23.17
CA SER A 97 9.09 -26.06 23.11
C SER A 97 8.75 -24.69 22.52
N LYS A 98 7.66 -24.61 21.75
CA LYS A 98 7.19 -23.38 21.10
C LYS A 98 6.07 -22.68 21.88
N LYS A 99 5.64 -23.24 23.02
CA LYS A 99 4.62 -22.64 23.87
C LYS A 99 5.24 -21.54 24.73
N ARG A 100 4.50 -20.45 24.92
CA ARG A 100 4.89 -19.37 25.82
C ARG A 100 4.84 -19.89 27.25
N ILE A 101 5.90 -19.63 28.01
CA ILE A 101 5.96 -19.99 29.43
C ILE A 101 5.49 -18.79 30.25
N GLN A 102 4.51 -19.00 31.12
CA GLN A 102 3.98 -17.98 32.02
C GLN A 102 3.96 -18.52 33.45
N THR A 103 4.38 -17.71 34.42
CA THR A 103 4.28 -18.05 35.85
C THR A 103 2.94 -17.55 36.38
N SER A 104 2.16 -18.44 36.97
CA SER A 104 0.86 -18.14 37.59
C SER A 104 1.06 -17.41 38.93
N GLU A 105 0.02 -16.76 39.46
CA GLU A 105 0.05 -16.04 40.74
C GLU A 105 0.42 -16.95 41.93
N ASN A 106 0.19 -18.25 41.78
CA ASN A 106 0.55 -19.29 42.76
C ASN A 106 2.01 -19.76 42.65
N GLY A 107 2.79 -19.21 41.71
CA GLY A 107 4.18 -19.61 41.47
C GLY A 107 4.37 -20.84 40.58
N GLU A 108 3.28 -21.40 40.03
CA GLU A 108 3.34 -22.53 39.09
C GLU A 108 3.73 -22.09 37.68
N ILE A 109 4.44 -22.96 36.94
CA ILE A 109 4.87 -22.70 35.56
C ILE A 109 3.85 -23.31 34.60
N GLU A 110 3.18 -22.47 33.83
CA GLU A 110 2.21 -22.84 32.81
C GLU A 110 2.77 -22.67 31.39
N ARG A 111 2.43 -23.59 30.48
CA ARG A 111 2.79 -23.53 29.06
C ARG A 111 1.54 -23.27 28.23
N ILE A 112 1.48 -22.10 27.61
CA ILE A 112 0.32 -21.63 26.86
C ILE A 112 0.65 -21.66 25.36
N ALA A 113 -0.23 -22.26 24.57
CA ALA A 113 -0.11 -22.27 23.12
C ALA A 113 -0.71 -20.98 22.54
N ASP A 114 0.14 -20.10 22.03
CA ASP A 114 -0.25 -18.86 21.34
C ASP A 114 -0.04 -18.99 19.82
N TRP A 115 -0.72 -18.13 19.06
CA TRP A 115 -0.44 -18.00 17.63
C TRP A 115 0.91 -17.33 17.42
N LEU A 116 1.81 -18.04 16.73
CA LEU A 116 3.14 -17.58 16.30
C LEU A 116 3.12 -17.20 14.83
#